data_AF-A0A2X3K4V0-F1
#
_entry.id   AF-A0A2X3K4V0-F1
#
_cell.length_a   1.000
_cell.length_b   1.000
_cell.length_c   1.000
_cell.angle_alpha   90.00
_cell.angle_beta   90.00
_cell.angle_gamma   90.00
#
_symmetry.space_group_name_H-M   'P 1'
#
loop_
_entity.id
_entity.type
_entity.pdbx_description
1 polymer ?
#
loop_
_entity_poly.entity_id
_entity_poly.type
_entity_poly.pdbx_seq_one_letter_code
_entity_poly.pdbx_strand_id
1 'polypeptide(L)'
;MKETKNIDTENTVVADTVKETSERGIKLTQPIERGGEKITYVEITGAIEQAGSLRDLSLSDVLNLKAESMFTLLSRVTSPRLDEVTIKKNGIP
;
A
#
# COMPACT_ATOMS: atom_id res chain seq x y z
N MET A 1 49.00 13.56 9.07
CA MET A 1 48.21 12.47 9.70
C MET A 1 47.12 13.11 10.53
N LYS A 2 45.90 12.56 10.42
CA LYS A 2 44.62 12.90 11.09
C LYS A 2 43.69 13.81 10.30
N GLU A 3 42.88 13.11 9.53
CA GLU A 3 41.56 13.47 9.01
C GLU A 3 40.56 13.63 10.17
N THR A 4 39.68 14.63 10.09
CA THR A 4 38.38 14.64 10.81
C THR A 4 37.32 15.21 9.89
N LYS A 5 36.43 14.31 9.45
CA LYS A 5 35.14 14.58 8.80
C LYS A 5 34.32 15.59 9.60
N ASN A 6 33.69 16.54 8.92
CA ASN A 6 32.45 17.15 9.37
C ASN A 6 31.51 17.27 8.17
N ILE A 7 30.29 16.76 8.39
CA ILE A 7 29.27 16.45 7.41
C ILE A 7 28.48 17.72 7.13
N ASP A 8 28.37 18.08 5.85
CA ASP A 8 27.59 19.21 5.37
C ASP A 8 26.09 18.96 5.58
N THR A 9 25.42 19.92 6.20
CA THR A 9 23.97 19.90 6.42
C THR A 9 23.33 20.73 5.31
N GLU A 10 22.93 20.07 4.22
CA GLU A 10 22.05 20.69 3.23
C GLU A 10 20.59 20.39 3.58
N ASN A 11 19.92 21.40 4.14
CA ASN A 11 18.48 21.55 4.00
C ASN A 11 18.22 22.27 2.66
N THR A 12 17.77 21.54 1.65
CA THR A 12 17.07 22.13 0.50
C THR A 12 15.91 21.23 0.10
N VAL A 13 14.73 21.78 0.32
CA VAL A 13 13.45 21.41 -0.27
C VAL A 13 13.59 21.09 -1.77
N VAL A 14 13.19 19.89 -2.16
CA VAL A 14 12.82 19.59 -3.55
C VAL A 14 11.45 18.90 -3.56
N ALA A 15 10.43 19.72 -3.78
CA ALA A 15 9.21 19.26 -4.41
C ALA A 15 9.51 19.17 -5.92
N ASP A 16 9.51 17.96 -6.48
CA ASP A 16 8.92 17.66 -7.80
C ASP A 16 9.03 16.17 -8.12
N THR A 17 7.87 15.54 -8.26
CA THR A 17 7.53 14.57 -9.30
C THR A 17 8.56 13.49 -9.64
N VAL A 18 8.47 12.37 -8.92
CA VAL A 18 8.75 11.06 -9.54
C VAL A 18 7.41 10.48 -10.00
N LYS A 19 7.11 10.69 -11.29
CA LYS A 19 6.10 9.93 -12.03
C LYS A 19 6.68 8.53 -12.29
N GLU A 20 6.89 7.78 -11.23
CA GLU A 20 7.20 6.36 -11.31
C GLU A 20 5.91 5.69 -11.75
N THR A 21 5.91 5.04 -12.90
CA THR A 21 4.83 4.09 -13.21
C THR A 21 5.15 2.87 -12.36
N SER A 22 4.83 2.96 -11.05
CA SER A 22 5.29 2.03 -10.04
C SER A 22 4.89 0.61 -10.43
N GLU A 23 5.90 -0.25 -10.57
CA GLU A 23 5.78 -1.67 -10.92
C GLU A 23 5.02 -2.49 -9.84
N ARG A 24 4.56 -1.83 -8.78
CA ARG A 24 4.01 -2.40 -7.54
C ARG A 24 2.49 -2.24 -7.39
N GLY A 25 1.81 -1.63 -8.36
CA GLY A 25 0.37 -1.42 -8.30
C GLY A 25 -0.41 -1.91 -9.51
N ILE A 26 -1.70 -2.11 -9.29
CA ILE A 26 -2.65 -2.67 -10.25
C ILE A 26 -3.65 -1.61 -10.68
N LYS A 27 -3.93 -1.55 -11.99
CA LYS A 27 -5.07 -0.80 -12.52
C LYS A 27 -6.33 -1.63 -12.34
N LEU A 28 -7.36 -1.04 -11.74
CA LEU A 28 -8.64 -1.72 -11.54
C LEU A 28 -9.40 -1.78 -12.86
N THR A 29 -9.88 -2.97 -13.21
CA THR A 29 -10.78 -3.15 -14.37
C THR A 29 -12.10 -2.41 -14.17
N GLN A 30 -12.60 -2.40 -12.93
CA GLN A 30 -13.76 -1.64 -12.52
C GLN A 30 -13.35 -0.61 -11.45
N PRO A 31 -13.48 0.70 -11.73
CA PRO A 31 -13.19 1.72 -10.74
C PRO A 31 -14.08 1.61 -9.50
N ILE A 32 -13.54 1.97 -8.34
CA ILE A 32 -14.29 2.08 -7.09
C ILE A 32 -14.68 3.54 -6.89
N GLU A 33 -15.98 3.81 -6.72
CA GLU A 33 -16.48 5.15 -6.38
C GLU A 33 -16.63 5.29 -4.86
N ARG A 34 -15.90 6.24 -4.27
CA ARG A 34 -15.93 6.51 -2.83
C ARG A 34 -15.88 8.00 -2.57
N GLY A 35 -16.92 8.54 -1.91
CA GLY A 35 -16.94 9.95 -1.48
C GLY A 35 -16.78 10.98 -2.60
N GLY A 36 -17.14 10.62 -3.85
CA GLY A 36 -16.94 11.47 -5.04
C GLY A 36 -15.61 11.25 -5.76
N GLU A 37 -14.70 10.43 -5.21
CA GLU A 37 -13.43 10.05 -5.84
C GLU A 37 -13.55 8.69 -6.54
N LYS A 38 -12.86 8.54 -7.68
CA LYS A 38 -12.75 7.28 -8.42
C LYS A 38 -11.37 6.68 -8.26
N ILE A 39 -11.29 5.58 -7.52
CA ILE A 39 -10.06 4.79 -7.40
C ILE A 39 -9.96 3.92 -8.64
N THR A 40 -8.91 4.14 -9.44
CA THR A 40 -8.63 3.39 -10.69
C THR A 40 -7.31 2.64 -10.65
N TYR A 41 -6.47 2.92 -9.65
CA TYR A 41 -5.17 2.32 -9.44
C TYR A 41 -4.97 2.11 -7.94
N VAL A 42 -4.36 1.00 -7.57
CA VAL A 42 -4.06 0.65 -6.17
C VAL A 42 -2.68 0.02 -6.12
N GLU A 43 -1.86 0.43 -5.15
CA GLU A 43 -0.54 -0.15 -4.92
C GLU A 43 -0.41 -0.74 -3.52
N ILE A 44 0.44 -1.75 -3.37
CA ILE A 44 0.89 -2.22 -2.06
C ILE A 44 1.99 -1.29 -1.58
N THR A 45 1.82 -0.74 -0.39
CA THR A 45 2.77 0.17 0.26
C THR A 45 3.76 -0.58 1.15
N GLY A 46 4.80 0.11 1.62
CA GLY A 46 5.73 -0.40 2.63
C GLY A 46 5.07 -0.74 3.99
N ALA A 47 3.78 -0.46 4.18
CA ALA A 47 3.04 -0.88 5.36
C ALA A 47 3.04 -2.41 5.55
N ILE A 48 3.25 -3.19 4.49
CA ILE A 48 3.39 -4.66 4.58
C ILE A 48 4.61 -5.10 5.41
N GLU A 49 5.66 -4.28 5.47
CA GLU A 49 6.90 -4.55 6.20
C GLU A 49 6.77 -4.26 7.70
N GLN A 50 5.70 -3.57 8.10
CA GLN A 50 5.45 -3.25 9.49
C GLN A 50 4.96 -4.49 10.23
N ALA A 51 5.54 -4.77 11.41
CA ALA A 51 5.22 -5.94 12.23
C ALA A 51 3.72 -6.08 12.58
N GLY A 52 2.96 -4.98 12.54
CA GLY A 52 1.51 -4.97 12.77
C GLY A 52 0.64 -5.36 11.57
N SER A 53 1.19 -5.50 10.37
CA SER A 53 0.42 -5.74 9.15
C SER A 53 -0.35 -7.07 9.17
N LEU A 54 0.31 -8.13 9.64
CA LEU A 54 -0.26 -9.49 9.76
C LEU A 54 -0.96 -9.75 11.10
N ARG A 55 -1.09 -8.74 11.97
CA ARG A 55 -1.70 -8.92 13.29
C ARG A 55 -3.12 -9.45 13.17
N ASP A 56 -3.47 -10.40 14.02
CA ASP A 56 -4.79 -11.04 14.07
C ASP A 56 -5.14 -11.81 12.78
N LEU A 57 -4.16 -12.09 11.91
CA LEU A 57 -4.30 -12.93 10.71
C LEU A 57 -3.55 -14.26 10.87
N SER A 58 -4.15 -15.32 10.34
CA SER A 58 -3.49 -16.61 10.18
C SER A 58 -2.50 -16.54 9.01
N LEU A 59 -1.21 -16.77 9.29
CA LEU A 59 -0.20 -16.77 8.23
C LEU A 59 -0.51 -17.81 7.15
N SER A 60 -0.99 -19.00 7.54
CA SER A 60 -1.39 -20.03 6.59
C SER A 60 -2.55 -19.58 5.70
N ASP A 61 -3.54 -18.88 6.25
CA ASP A 61 -4.66 -18.35 5.46
C ASP A 61 -4.20 -17.25 4.50
N VAL A 62 -3.28 -16.37 4.92
CA VAL A 62 -2.68 -15.33 4.07
C VAL A 62 -1.85 -15.94 2.94
N LEU A 63 -0.98 -16.91 3.24
CA LEU A 63 -0.14 -17.57 2.24
C LEU A 63 -0.95 -18.38 1.22
N ASN A 64 -2.10 -18.91 1.64
CA ASN A 64 -3.07 -19.57 0.75
C ASN A 64 -4.08 -18.59 0.11
N LEU A 65 -3.86 -17.28 0.27
CA LEU A 65 -4.69 -16.21 -0.31
C LEU A 65 -6.19 -16.34 0.01
N LYS A 66 -6.52 -16.80 1.23
CA LYS A 66 -7.91 -16.93 1.66
C LYS A 66 -8.57 -15.56 1.73
N ALA A 67 -9.75 -15.43 1.10
CA ALA A 67 -10.44 -14.17 0.89
C ALA A 67 -10.54 -13.28 2.15
N GLU A 68 -11.04 -13.81 3.28
CA GLU A 68 -11.19 -13.04 4.52
C GLU A 68 -9.87 -12.46 5.05
N SER A 69 -8.78 -13.23 4.98
CA SER A 69 -7.46 -12.77 5.40
C SER A 69 -6.90 -11.73 4.43
N MET A 70 -7.11 -11.93 3.13
CA MET A 70 -6.68 -10.98 2.12
C MET A 70 -7.46 -9.66 2.16
N PHE A 71 -8.77 -9.68 2.46
CA PHE A 71 -9.55 -8.46 2.61
C PHE A 71 -9.02 -7.59 3.75
N THR A 72 -8.71 -8.22 4.87
CA THR A 72 -8.14 -7.54 6.04
C THR A 72 -6.72 -7.05 5.76
N LEU A 73 -5.89 -7.85 5.08
CA LEU A 73 -4.51 -7.46 4.78
C LEU A 73 -4.46 -6.30 3.77
N LEU A 74 -5.17 -6.44 2.65
CA LEU A 74 -5.20 -5.45 1.59
C LEU A 74 -5.77 -4.11 2.08
N SER A 75 -6.73 -4.12 3.01
CA SER A 75 -7.26 -2.88 3.58
C SER A 75 -6.23 -2.09 4.40
N ARG A 76 -5.22 -2.79 4.94
CA ARG A 76 -4.14 -2.19 5.73
C ARG A 76 -2.99 -1.69 4.87
N VAL A 77 -2.63 -2.44 3.82
CA VAL A 77 -1.37 -2.22 3.10
C VAL A 77 -1.51 -1.51 1.77
N THR A 78 -2.72 -1.23 1.30
CA THR A 78 -2.93 -0.58 0.00
C THR A 78 -3.01 0.95 0.07
N SER A 79 -2.60 1.61 -1.02
CA SER A 79 -2.85 3.03 -1.27
C SER A 79 -3.49 3.24 -2.65
N PRO A 80 -4.61 3.97 -2.76
CA PRO A 80 -5.43 4.43 -1.65
C PRO A 80 -6.03 3.22 -0.88
N ARG A 81 -6.24 3.36 0.43
CA ARG A 81 -6.72 2.25 1.27
C ARG A 81 -8.03 1.70 0.76
N LEU A 82 -8.10 0.40 0.52
CA LEU A 82 -9.34 -0.29 0.18
C LEU A 82 -10.08 -0.67 1.47
N ASP A 83 -11.28 -0.17 1.73
CA ASP A 83 -12.02 -0.60 2.93
C ASP A 83 -12.60 -2.01 2.72
N GLU A 84 -12.67 -2.79 3.81
CA GLU A 84 -13.15 -4.18 3.75
C GLU A 84 -14.57 -4.28 3.20
N VAL A 85 -15.44 -3.30 3.49
CA VAL A 85 -16.83 -3.30 3.01
C VAL A 85 -16.87 -3.19 1.49
N THR A 86 -16.07 -2.29 0.91
CA THR A 86 -15.93 -2.15 -0.54
C THR A 86 -15.31 -3.38 -1.18
N ILE A 87 -14.27 -3.95 -0.58
CA ILE A 87 -13.65 -5.16 -1.15
C ILE A 87 -14.65 -6.33 -1.12
N LYS A 88 -15.40 -6.51 -0.02
CA LYS A 88 -16.41 -7.57 0.11
C LYS A 88 -17.60 -7.37 -0.81
N LYS A 89 -18.05 -6.12 -1.02
CA LYS A 89 -19.15 -5.78 -1.91
C LYS A 89 -18.82 -6.02 -3.39
N ASN A 90 -17.56 -5.84 -3.76
CA ASN A 90 -17.07 -5.97 -5.14
C ASN A 90 -16.33 -7.30 -5.38
N GLY A 91 -16.17 -8.13 -4.35
CA GLY A 91 -15.70 -9.51 -4.47
C GLY A 91 -16.74 -10.32 -5.23
N ILE A 92 -16.33 -10.88 -6.36
CA ILE A 92 -17.11 -11.81 -7.18
C ILE A 92 -17.63 -12.93 -6.26
N PRO A 93 -18.92 -13.32 -6.34
CA PRO A 93 -19.54 -14.31 -5.45
C PRO A 93 -18.82 -15.66 -5.44
#